data_AF-A0A498J8H9-F1
#
_entry.id   AF-A0A498J8H9-F1
#
_cell.length_a   1.000
_cell.length_b   1.000
_cell.length_c   1.000
_cell.angle_alpha   90.00
_cell.angle_beta   90.00
_cell.angle_gamma   90.00
#
_symmetry.space_group_name_H-M   'P 1'
#
loop_
_entity.id
_entity.type
_entity.pdbx_description
1 polymer ?
#
loop_
_entity_poly.entity_id
_entity_poly.type
_entity_poly.pdbx_seq_one_letter_code
_entity_poly.pdbx_strand_id
1 'polypeptide(L)'
;MQFPLTVFPSASTLSRSIAAAVADSDSHSLASSLPEGGIAQDIRSDGRKRLTPRPINVKTGVISQPNGSARVRMGATDVIASVKAELGRPTALQPDKGKVFINVDCSPTAAPMFEGRGGEDLSAELSVALRCCLLGGESGSGAGIDLSSLVVVEGKICWDLYIDGLVVSSDGNLLDALGAAIKEKKLMFPKAALSDTGIPRVNVAAGASGDEQLEVDVSDEEFLQFDTSKVPVIVTLTKVGKHYIVDATSEEESQMSSAVSISVNRQGHICGLTKRGGAGLDPSITLDMVSVAKTVSEQLINTLDSQIAAAEAGEDE
;
A
#
# COMPACT_ATOMS: atom_id res chain seq x y z
N MET A 1 -10.01 -21.38 75.98
CA MET A 1 -9.06 -20.97 74.94
C MET A 1 -9.68 -21.34 73.60
N GLN A 2 -10.21 -20.34 72.88
CA GLN A 2 -11.09 -20.51 71.74
C GLN A 2 -10.42 -19.82 70.55
N PHE A 3 -10.08 -20.59 69.53
CA PHE A 3 -9.51 -20.11 68.26
C PHE A 3 -10.60 -19.43 67.42
N PRO A 4 -10.31 -18.32 66.71
CA PRO A 4 -11.29 -17.71 65.82
C PRO A 4 -11.32 -18.45 64.47
N LEU A 5 -12.53 -18.89 64.08
CA LEU A 5 -12.85 -19.38 62.73
C LEU A 5 -12.99 -18.17 61.80
N THR A 6 -12.08 -18.07 60.82
CA THR A 6 -12.20 -17.19 59.66
C THR A 6 -13.29 -17.73 58.73
N VAL A 7 -14.33 -16.93 58.51
CA VAL A 7 -15.43 -17.21 57.59
C VAL A 7 -15.02 -16.77 56.18
N PHE A 8 -14.94 -17.72 55.24
CA PHE A 8 -14.87 -17.42 53.81
C PHE A 8 -16.26 -16.96 53.32
N PRO A 9 -16.38 -15.87 52.54
CA PRO A 9 -17.66 -15.50 51.95
C PRO A 9 -18.04 -16.46 50.83
N SER A 10 -19.32 -16.82 50.77
CA SER A 10 -19.90 -17.71 49.76
C SER A 10 -19.93 -17.07 48.36
N ALA A 11 -19.92 -17.94 47.34
CA ALA A 11 -19.91 -17.59 45.92
C ALA A 11 -21.07 -16.70 45.43
N SER A 12 -22.08 -16.40 46.26
CA SER A 12 -23.20 -15.52 45.93
C SER A 12 -22.91 -14.03 46.10
N THR A 13 -21.84 -13.65 46.81
CA THR A 13 -21.50 -12.24 47.06
C THR A 13 -20.66 -11.64 45.93
N LEU A 14 -19.94 -12.47 45.17
CA LEU A 14 -19.15 -12.06 43.99
C LEU A 14 -20.02 -11.61 42.80
N SER A 15 -21.24 -12.15 42.65
CA SER A 15 -22.14 -11.75 41.56
C SER A 15 -22.84 -10.41 41.77
N ARG A 16 -22.91 -9.89 43.00
CA ARG A 16 -23.52 -8.57 43.26
C ARG A 16 -22.53 -7.40 43.17
N SER A 17 -21.24 -7.61 43.41
CA SER A 17 -20.22 -6.56 43.22
C SER A 17 -19.94 -6.25 41.76
N ILE A 18 -20.12 -7.22 40.85
CA ILE A 18 -19.98 -6.97 39.40
C ILE A 18 -21.20 -6.22 38.86
N ALA A 19 -22.41 -6.49 39.38
CA ALA A 19 -23.63 -5.80 38.94
C ALA A 19 -23.76 -4.36 39.48
N ALA A 20 -23.17 -4.04 40.64
CA ALA A 20 -23.24 -2.69 41.22
C ALA A 20 -22.18 -1.72 40.66
N ALA A 21 -21.11 -2.21 40.02
CA ALA A 21 -20.12 -1.37 39.34
C ALA A 21 -20.54 -0.94 37.92
N VAL A 22 -21.72 -1.36 37.46
CA VAL A 22 -22.26 -1.09 36.11
C VAL A 22 -23.35 0.00 36.13
N ALA A 23 -23.63 0.61 37.28
CA ALA A 23 -24.76 1.53 37.43
C ALA A 23 -24.39 3.02 37.56
N ASP A 24 -23.12 3.41 37.40
CA ASP A 24 -22.73 4.82 37.55
C ASP A 24 -21.56 5.21 36.63
N SER A 25 -21.86 5.37 35.32
CA SER A 25 -21.14 6.26 34.40
C SER A 25 -21.74 6.19 32.98
N ASP A 26 -22.38 7.26 32.56
CA ASP A 26 -22.59 7.72 31.17
C ASP A 26 -22.60 6.66 30.04
N SER A 27 -23.81 6.25 29.66
CA SER A 27 -24.13 5.30 28.58
C SER A 27 -23.72 5.74 27.17
N HIS A 28 -23.18 6.96 26.99
CA HIS A 28 -22.63 7.43 25.72
C HIS A 28 -21.10 7.25 25.59
N SER A 29 -20.39 6.82 26.65
CA SER A 29 -18.91 6.70 26.66
C SER A 29 -18.37 5.27 26.59
N LEU A 30 -19.21 4.25 26.84
CA LEU A 30 -18.74 2.87 26.97
C LEU A 30 -18.47 2.20 25.61
N ALA A 31 -19.17 2.60 24.54
CA ALA A 31 -19.00 1.99 23.21
C ALA A 31 -17.67 2.35 22.52
N SER A 32 -17.06 3.50 22.83
CA SER A 32 -15.75 3.90 22.30
C SER A 32 -14.57 3.31 23.07
N SER A 33 -14.79 2.70 24.24
CA SER A 33 -13.71 2.24 25.14
C SER A 33 -13.25 0.79 24.92
N LEU A 34 -14.03 0.00 24.17
CA LEU A 34 -13.78 -1.44 23.96
C LEU A 34 -12.47 -1.75 23.20
N PRO A 35 -12.15 -1.06 22.08
CA PRO A 35 -10.93 -1.38 21.32
C PRO A 35 -9.67 -1.02 22.10
N GLU A 36 -9.66 0.14 22.76
CA GLU A 36 -8.48 0.62 23.49
C GLU A 36 -8.11 -0.29 24.66
N GLY A 37 -9.11 -0.78 25.40
CA GLY A 37 -8.91 -1.71 26.53
C GLY A 37 -8.32 -3.05 26.10
N GLY A 38 -8.80 -3.61 24.97
CA GLY A 38 -8.25 -4.84 24.39
C GLY A 38 -6.83 -4.66 23.87
N ILE A 39 -6.57 -3.58 23.12
CA ILE A 39 -5.25 -3.28 22.57
C ILE A 39 -4.21 -3.11 23.69
N ALA A 40 -4.59 -2.54 24.84
CA ALA A 40 -3.72 -2.46 26.01
C ALA A 40 -3.30 -3.83 26.58
N GLN A 41 -4.11 -4.87 26.35
CA GLN A 41 -3.84 -6.25 26.75
C GLN A 41 -3.25 -7.11 25.62
N ASP A 42 -2.85 -6.50 24.50
CA ASP A 42 -2.35 -7.20 23.29
C ASP A 42 -3.39 -8.14 22.63
N ILE A 43 -4.68 -7.83 22.77
CA ILE A 43 -5.80 -8.59 22.21
C ILE A 43 -6.69 -7.66 21.38
N ARG A 44 -6.94 -8.02 20.13
CA ARG A 44 -7.84 -7.28 19.23
C ARG A 44 -9.23 -7.92 19.17
N SER A 45 -10.19 -7.21 18.58
CA SER A 45 -11.59 -7.68 18.44
C SER A 45 -11.71 -8.99 17.66
N ASP A 46 -10.77 -9.25 16.76
CA ASP A 46 -10.67 -10.48 15.97
C ASP A 46 -9.69 -11.54 16.55
N GLY A 47 -9.15 -11.29 17.75
CA GLY A 47 -8.23 -12.20 18.43
C GLY A 47 -6.76 -12.11 17.99
N ARG A 48 -6.40 -11.19 17.08
CA ARG A 48 -5.00 -10.95 16.70
C ARG A 48 -4.24 -10.19 17.79
N LYS A 49 -2.93 -10.34 17.79
CA LYS A 49 -2.00 -9.47 18.54
C LYS A 49 -1.82 -8.14 17.83
N ARG A 50 -1.23 -7.15 18.52
CA ARG A 50 -1.04 -5.80 17.97
C ARG A 50 -0.23 -5.75 16.69
N LEU A 51 0.80 -6.60 16.56
CA LEU A 51 1.75 -6.58 15.43
C LEU A 51 1.47 -7.68 14.38
N THR A 52 0.29 -8.31 14.43
CA THR A 52 -0.06 -9.39 13.51
C THR A 52 -1.02 -8.88 12.42
N PRO A 53 -0.60 -8.84 11.14
CA PRO A 53 -1.46 -8.44 10.03
C PRO A 53 -2.50 -9.52 9.69
N ARG A 54 -3.58 -9.14 8.97
CA ARG A 54 -4.54 -10.08 8.39
C ARG A 54 -3.87 -10.97 7.34
N PRO A 55 -4.40 -12.19 7.11
CA PRO A 55 -4.04 -12.96 5.93
C PRO A 55 -4.33 -12.17 4.65
N ILE A 56 -3.38 -12.22 3.71
CA ILE A 56 -3.48 -11.56 2.41
C ILE A 56 -3.74 -12.63 1.35
N ASN A 57 -4.76 -12.42 0.52
CA ASN A 57 -5.00 -13.22 -0.67
C ASN A 57 -4.78 -12.36 -1.91
N VAL A 58 -4.01 -12.89 -2.86
CA VAL A 58 -3.70 -12.19 -4.10
C VAL A 58 -4.18 -13.00 -5.29
N LYS A 59 -4.70 -12.30 -6.30
CA LYS A 59 -5.04 -12.83 -7.61
C LYS A 59 -4.47 -11.94 -8.70
N THR A 60 -3.77 -12.51 -9.64
CA THR A 60 -3.24 -11.85 -10.85
C THR A 60 -4.25 -11.92 -11.99
N GLY A 61 -4.04 -11.12 -13.04
CA GLY A 61 -4.77 -11.25 -14.31
C GLY A 61 -6.28 -10.95 -14.26
N VAL A 62 -6.76 -10.21 -13.26
CA VAL A 62 -8.20 -10.00 -13.02
C VAL A 62 -8.89 -9.20 -14.14
N ILE A 63 -8.14 -8.31 -14.79
CA ILE A 63 -8.57 -7.50 -15.93
C ILE A 63 -7.68 -7.85 -17.11
N SER A 64 -8.29 -8.22 -18.23
CA SER A 64 -7.62 -8.67 -19.46
C SER A 64 -7.03 -7.55 -20.33
N GLN A 65 -7.51 -6.32 -20.18
CA GLN A 65 -7.10 -5.18 -21.00
C GLN A 65 -5.79 -4.47 -20.60
N PRO A 66 -5.50 -4.20 -19.32
CA PRO A 66 -4.24 -3.56 -18.94
C PRO A 66 -3.10 -4.55 -19.10
N ASN A 67 -1.90 -4.04 -19.32
CA ASN A 67 -0.64 -4.80 -19.38
C ASN A 67 -0.33 -5.59 -18.09
N GLY A 68 -1.13 -5.38 -17.05
CA GLY A 68 -1.39 -6.37 -16.02
C GLY A 68 -2.35 -5.83 -14.97
N SER A 69 -2.84 -6.72 -14.12
CA SER A 69 -3.75 -6.37 -13.05
C SER A 69 -3.59 -7.34 -11.90
N ALA A 70 -3.86 -6.87 -10.69
CA ALA A 70 -3.87 -7.68 -9.49
C ALA A 70 -5.03 -7.26 -8.60
N ARG A 71 -5.65 -8.23 -7.93
CA ARG A 71 -6.65 -8.00 -6.88
C ARG A 71 -6.11 -8.56 -5.58
N VAL A 72 -6.10 -7.71 -4.56
CA VAL A 72 -5.66 -8.08 -3.22
C VAL A 72 -6.83 -7.96 -2.28
N ARG A 73 -7.00 -9.00 -1.45
CA ARG A 73 -7.98 -9.02 -0.37
C ARG A 73 -7.28 -9.23 0.96
N MET A 74 -7.53 -8.31 1.89
CA MET A 74 -7.05 -8.33 3.27
C MET A 74 -8.26 -8.26 4.21
N GLY A 75 -8.75 -9.41 4.66
CA GLY A 75 -10.04 -9.48 5.37
C GLY A 75 -11.20 -8.98 4.50
N ALA A 76 -11.90 -7.94 4.95
CA ALA A 76 -12.97 -7.29 4.19
C ALA A 76 -12.48 -6.11 3.32
N THR A 77 -11.18 -5.77 3.36
CA THR A 77 -10.60 -4.81 2.43
C THR A 77 -10.29 -5.50 1.10
N ASP A 78 -10.81 -4.96 0.01
CA ASP A 78 -10.68 -5.52 -1.34
C ASP A 78 -10.30 -4.40 -2.31
N VAL A 79 -9.14 -4.55 -2.96
CA VAL A 79 -8.58 -3.56 -3.87
C VAL A 79 -8.11 -4.22 -5.16
N ILE A 80 -8.19 -3.47 -6.25
CA ILE A 80 -7.67 -3.87 -7.56
C ILE A 80 -6.64 -2.83 -7.97
N ALA A 81 -5.45 -3.28 -8.37
CA ALA A 81 -4.46 -2.43 -9.01
C ALA A 81 -4.33 -2.84 -10.48
N SER A 82 -4.23 -1.85 -11.35
CA SER A 82 -3.91 -2.02 -12.76
C SER A 82 -2.78 -1.08 -13.14
N VAL A 83 -2.01 -1.45 -14.17
CA VAL A 83 -1.02 -0.54 -14.75
C VAL A 83 -1.07 -0.67 -16.25
N LYS A 84 -1.03 0.48 -16.88
CA LYS A 84 -0.95 0.65 -18.32
C LYS A 84 0.38 1.35 -18.63
N ALA A 85 1.05 0.95 -19.71
CA ALA A 85 2.19 1.70 -20.23
C ALA A 85 1.86 2.24 -21.60
N GLU A 86 2.30 3.47 -21.84
CA GLU A 86 2.22 4.12 -23.13
C GLU A 86 3.58 4.72 -23.47
N LEU A 87 3.89 4.85 -24.76
CA LEU A 87 5.08 5.57 -25.20
C LEU A 87 4.79 7.07 -25.16
N GLY A 88 5.63 7.79 -24.43
CA GLY A 88 5.59 9.23 -24.30
C GLY A 88 6.93 9.88 -24.62
N ARG A 89 6.96 11.21 -24.48
CA ARG A 89 8.21 11.98 -24.50
C ARG A 89 8.62 12.34 -23.07
N PRO A 90 9.92 12.25 -22.72
CA PRO A 90 10.40 12.68 -21.41
C PRO A 90 10.27 14.20 -21.27
N THR A 91 10.33 14.68 -20.03
CA THR A 91 10.21 16.12 -19.77
C THR A 91 11.54 16.81 -20.07
N ALA A 92 11.52 18.03 -20.62
CA ALA A 92 12.76 18.77 -20.95
C ALA A 92 13.73 18.96 -19.76
N LEU A 93 13.21 18.97 -18.53
CA LEU A 93 14.00 19.06 -17.29
C LEU A 93 14.62 17.72 -16.85
N GLN A 94 14.06 16.59 -17.30
CA GLN A 94 14.48 15.24 -16.93
C GLN A 94 14.42 14.34 -18.17
N PRO A 95 15.34 14.53 -19.15
CA PRO A 95 15.37 13.74 -20.39
C PRO A 95 15.79 12.28 -20.17
N ASP A 96 16.39 12.00 -19.01
CA ASP A 96 16.92 10.72 -18.54
C ASP A 96 15.93 9.92 -17.68
N LYS A 97 14.66 10.36 -17.60
CA LYS A 97 13.63 9.71 -16.77
C LYS A 97 12.31 9.56 -17.52
N GLY A 98 11.69 8.40 -17.35
CA GLY A 98 10.28 8.17 -17.69
C GLY A 98 9.32 8.79 -16.68
N LYS A 99 8.02 8.60 -16.90
CA LYS A 99 6.97 9.16 -16.07
C LYS A 99 6.13 8.06 -15.41
N VAL A 100 5.73 8.32 -14.18
CA VAL A 100 4.81 7.46 -13.44
C VAL A 100 3.67 8.33 -12.90
N PHE A 101 2.46 7.95 -13.26
CA PHE A 101 1.21 8.54 -12.80
C PHE A 101 0.54 7.52 -11.90
N ILE A 102 0.18 7.94 -10.68
CA ILE A 102 -0.50 7.08 -9.71
C ILE A 102 -1.83 7.76 -9.42
N ASN A 103 -2.91 7.01 -9.63
CA ASN A 103 -4.26 7.43 -9.32
C ASN A 103 -4.94 6.35 -8.50
N VAL A 104 -5.68 6.75 -7.47
CA VAL A 104 -6.50 5.86 -6.66
C VAL A 104 -7.94 6.34 -6.77
N ASP A 105 -8.86 5.42 -6.97
CA ASP A 105 -10.29 5.69 -6.99
C ASP A 105 -10.98 4.87 -5.89
N CYS A 106 -11.70 5.56 -5.02
CA CYS A 106 -12.50 4.94 -3.99
C CYS A 106 -13.93 4.74 -4.52
N SER A 107 -14.28 3.50 -4.85
CA SER A 107 -15.61 3.21 -5.39
C SER A 107 -16.71 3.65 -4.41
N PRO A 108 -17.80 4.29 -4.89
CA PRO A 108 -18.96 4.60 -4.05
C PRO A 108 -19.60 3.35 -3.41
N THR A 109 -19.37 2.16 -3.98
CA THR A 109 -19.86 0.89 -3.44
C THR A 109 -18.96 0.32 -2.34
N ALA A 110 -17.73 0.83 -2.19
CA ALA A 110 -16.75 0.26 -1.27
C ALA A 110 -17.04 0.56 0.20
N ALA A 111 -17.62 1.73 0.49
CA ALA A 111 -18.12 2.11 1.81
C ALA A 111 -19.13 3.26 1.69
N PRO A 112 -20.12 3.36 2.60
CA PRO A 112 -21.12 4.44 2.56
C PRO A 112 -20.51 5.85 2.61
N MET A 113 -19.35 6.00 3.24
CA MET A 113 -18.61 7.26 3.32
C MET A 113 -18.04 7.73 1.97
N PHE A 114 -17.99 6.86 0.95
CA PHE A 114 -17.48 7.21 -0.38
C PHE A 114 -18.59 7.66 -1.34
N GLU A 115 -19.86 7.68 -0.92
CA GLU A 115 -20.95 8.16 -1.76
C GLU A 115 -20.78 9.64 -2.14
N GLY A 116 -21.16 9.96 -3.38
CA GLY A 116 -21.03 11.31 -3.92
C GLY A 116 -19.56 11.72 -4.08
N ARG A 117 -19.11 12.70 -3.29
CA ARG A 117 -17.72 13.22 -3.31
C ARG A 117 -16.92 12.82 -2.06
N GLY A 118 -17.48 11.95 -1.21
CA GLY A 118 -16.88 11.61 0.08
C GLY A 118 -15.55 10.84 -0.02
N GLY A 119 -15.29 10.20 -1.17
CA GLY A 119 -14.03 9.48 -1.44
C GLY A 119 -12.93 10.33 -2.09
N GLU A 120 -13.18 11.56 -2.55
CA GLU A 120 -12.21 12.35 -3.34
C GLU A 120 -10.95 12.69 -2.52
N ASP A 121 -11.14 13.18 -1.28
CA ASP A 121 -10.02 13.57 -0.41
C ASP A 121 -9.14 12.37 -0.05
N LEU A 122 -9.75 11.24 0.32
CA LEU A 122 -9.02 10.02 0.65
C LEU A 122 -8.28 9.45 -0.57
N SER A 123 -8.92 9.48 -1.74
CA SER A 123 -8.32 9.05 -3.00
C SER A 123 -7.08 9.87 -3.35
N ALA A 124 -7.15 11.19 -3.18
CA ALA A 124 -6.01 12.09 -3.37
C ALA A 124 -4.89 11.81 -2.35
N GLU A 125 -5.24 11.62 -1.07
CA GLU A 125 -4.28 11.29 -0.01
C GLU A 125 -3.56 9.96 -0.29
N LEU A 126 -4.30 8.91 -0.66
CA LEU A 126 -3.74 7.60 -0.99
C LEU A 126 -2.85 7.67 -2.23
N SER A 127 -3.25 8.42 -3.25
CA SER A 127 -2.44 8.62 -4.48
C SER A 127 -1.08 9.27 -4.16
N VAL A 128 -1.08 10.32 -3.34
CA VAL A 128 0.15 10.99 -2.89
C VAL A 128 0.99 10.07 -2.01
N ALA A 129 0.37 9.36 -1.07
CA ALA A 129 1.07 8.44 -0.18
C ALA A 129 1.74 7.28 -0.95
N LEU A 130 1.04 6.68 -1.91
CA LEU A 130 1.60 5.65 -2.80
C LEU A 130 2.75 6.20 -3.63
N ARG A 131 2.61 7.42 -4.17
CA ARG A 131 3.69 8.09 -4.90
C ARG A 131 4.94 8.24 -4.06
N CYS A 132 4.81 8.72 -2.82
CA CYS A 132 5.92 8.83 -1.88
C CYS A 132 6.55 7.47 -1.55
N CYS A 133 5.74 6.41 -1.43
CA CYS A 133 6.25 5.06 -1.13
C CYS A 133 6.98 4.42 -2.33
N LEU A 134 6.47 4.61 -3.54
CA LEU A 134 6.97 3.93 -4.74
C LEU A 134 8.09 4.69 -5.45
N LEU A 135 8.00 6.02 -5.52
CA LEU A 135 8.99 6.87 -6.21
C LEU A 135 10.03 7.45 -5.25
N GLY A 136 9.87 7.22 -3.95
CA GLY A 136 10.70 7.80 -2.90
C GLY A 136 10.51 9.32 -2.77
N GLY A 137 11.45 9.96 -2.05
CA GLY A 137 11.52 11.42 -1.93
C GLY A 137 12.04 12.10 -3.20
N GLU A 138 12.10 13.45 -3.20
CA GLU A 138 12.54 14.26 -4.36
C GLU A 138 13.91 13.86 -4.94
N SER A 139 14.78 13.26 -4.12
CA SER A 139 16.09 12.77 -4.53
C SER A 139 16.06 11.44 -5.28
N GLY A 140 14.93 10.74 -5.36
CA GLY A 140 14.80 9.41 -5.96
C GLY A 140 15.56 8.29 -5.22
N SER A 141 16.23 8.61 -4.12
CA SER A 141 16.95 7.66 -3.29
C SER A 141 15.96 6.73 -2.59
N GLY A 142 16.08 5.43 -2.86
CA GLY A 142 15.17 4.42 -2.31
C GLY A 142 13.87 4.24 -3.10
N ALA A 143 13.73 4.83 -4.29
CA ALA A 143 12.57 4.56 -5.15
C ALA A 143 12.46 3.06 -5.47
N GLY A 144 11.26 2.51 -5.32
CA GLY A 144 10.95 1.14 -5.72
C GLY A 144 10.87 0.98 -7.24
N ILE A 145 10.54 2.07 -7.94
CA ILE A 145 10.48 2.14 -9.41
C ILE A 145 11.62 3.02 -9.90
N ASP A 146 12.52 2.45 -10.68
CA ASP A 146 13.59 3.20 -11.33
C ASP A 146 13.03 3.93 -12.57
N LEU A 147 13.01 5.26 -12.51
CA LEU A 147 12.52 6.07 -13.64
C LEU A 147 13.49 6.06 -14.82
N SER A 148 14.77 5.77 -14.60
CA SER A 148 15.77 5.76 -15.67
C SER A 148 15.63 4.52 -16.56
N SER A 149 15.18 3.38 -16.00
CA SER A 149 14.90 2.17 -16.78
C SER A 149 13.68 2.30 -17.70
N LEU A 150 12.90 3.37 -17.55
CA LEU A 150 11.74 3.67 -18.39
C LEU A 150 12.12 4.47 -19.63
N VAL A 151 13.37 4.91 -19.79
CA VAL A 151 13.81 5.63 -21.00
C VAL A 151 14.15 4.64 -22.10
N VAL A 152 13.57 4.86 -23.29
CA VAL A 152 13.87 4.07 -24.50
C VAL A 152 14.96 4.76 -25.31
N VAL A 153 14.75 6.06 -25.58
CA VAL A 153 15.71 6.92 -26.25
C VAL A 153 15.80 8.22 -25.47
N GLU A 154 16.97 8.50 -24.90
CA GLU A 154 17.22 9.68 -24.07
C GLU A 154 16.76 10.97 -24.76
N GLY A 155 15.95 11.76 -24.04
CA GLY A 155 15.41 13.02 -24.54
C GLY A 155 14.38 12.92 -25.67
N LYS A 156 14.09 11.72 -26.21
CA LYS A 156 13.13 11.53 -27.31
C LYS A 156 11.93 10.70 -26.89
N ILE A 157 12.15 9.47 -26.39
CA ILE A 157 11.08 8.49 -26.13
C ILE A 157 11.30 7.84 -24.76
N CYS A 158 10.25 7.84 -23.93
CA CYS A 158 10.21 7.13 -22.65
C CYS A 158 8.87 6.42 -22.46
N TRP A 159 8.82 5.51 -21.51
CA TRP A 159 7.59 4.90 -21.03
C TRP A 159 6.89 5.81 -20.02
N ASP A 160 5.60 6.01 -20.24
CA ASP A 160 4.66 6.62 -19.31
C ASP A 160 3.85 5.50 -18.66
N LEU A 161 4.05 5.27 -17.36
CA LEU A 161 3.34 4.27 -16.59
C LEU A 161 2.15 4.91 -15.86
N TYR A 162 0.96 4.39 -16.08
CA TYR A 162 -0.26 4.77 -15.39
C TYR A 162 -0.64 3.64 -14.43
N ILE A 163 -0.50 3.88 -13.13
CA ILE A 163 -0.86 2.96 -12.05
C ILE A 163 -2.20 3.41 -11.48
N ASP A 164 -3.23 2.61 -11.70
CA ASP A 164 -4.58 2.89 -11.22
C ASP A 164 -4.97 1.87 -10.14
N GLY A 165 -5.26 2.36 -8.94
CA GLY A 165 -5.82 1.60 -7.83
C GLY A 165 -7.31 1.84 -7.69
N LEU A 166 -8.12 0.79 -7.58
CA LEU A 166 -9.55 0.84 -7.32
C LEU A 166 -9.84 0.18 -5.98
N VAL A 167 -10.43 0.91 -5.05
CA VAL A 167 -10.95 0.35 -3.81
C VAL A 167 -12.35 -0.20 -4.05
N VAL A 168 -12.52 -1.51 -3.90
CA VAL A 168 -13.79 -2.23 -4.11
C VAL A 168 -14.55 -2.41 -2.80
N SER A 169 -13.83 -2.60 -1.69
CA SER A 169 -14.39 -2.64 -0.34
C SER A 169 -13.36 -2.16 0.66
N SER A 170 -13.80 -1.44 1.69
CA SER A 170 -12.91 -0.82 2.69
C SER A 170 -13.24 -1.29 4.10
N ASP A 171 -12.29 -2.00 4.72
CA ASP A 171 -12.26 -2.37 6.14
C ASP A 171 -10.90 -1.99 6.77
N GLY A 172 -10.45 -0.77 6.49
CA GLY A 172 -9.19 -0.23 6.99
C GLY A 172 -7.93 -0.74 6.27
N ASN A 173 -6.82 -0.08 6.53
CA ASN A 173 -5.49 -0.37 5.98
C ASN A 173 -5.38 -0.37 4.44
N LEU A 174 -6.09 0.56 3.80
CA LEU A 174 -6.15 0.66 2.33
C LEU A 174 -4.79 0.85 1.66
N LEU A 175 -3.91 1.65 2.26
CA LEU A 175 -2.61 1.97 1.67
C LEU A 175 -1.71 0.73 1.55
N ASP A 176 -1.67 -0.11 2.58
CA ASP A 176 -0.90 -1.35 2.57
C ASP A 176 -1.45 -2.34 1.54
N ALA A 177 -2.79 -2.47 1.46
CA ALA A 177 -3.45 -3.32 0.48
C ALA A 177 -3.16 -2.88 -0.97
N LEU A 178 -3.23 -1.57 -1.24
CA LEU A 178 -2.89 -1.00 -2.54
C LEU A 178 -1.40 -1.19 -2.87
N GLY A 179 -0.52 -0.97 -1.89
CA GLY A 179 0.92 -1.21 -2.03
C GLY A 179 1.24 -2.67 -2.33
N ALA A 180 0.59 -3.61 -1.65
CA ALA A 180 0.68 -5.04 -1.96
C ALA A 180 0.20 -5.33 -3.39
N ALA A 181 -0.97 -4.82 -3.79
CA ALA A 181 -1.50 -5.03 -5.14
C ALA A 181 -0.57 -4.51 -6.24
N ILE A 182 0.13 -3.40 -6.00
CA ILE A 182 1.11 -2.84 -6.94
C ILE A 182 2.41 -3.67 -6.94
N LYS A 183 2.90 -4.11 -5.78
CA LYS A 183 4.12 -4.94 -5.66
C LYS A 183 3.97 -6.28 -6.38
N GLU A 184 2.84 -6.94 -6.18
CA GLU A 184 2.51 -8.25 -6.76
C GLU A 184 2.54 -8.23 -8.28
N LYS A 185 2.42 -7.05 -8.87
CA LYS A 185 2.26 -6.94 -10.30
C LYS A 185 3.56 -7.24 -11.04
N LYS A 186 3.58 -8.36 -11.75
CA LYS A 186 4.47 -8.59 -12.88
C LYS A 186 3.96 -7.78 -14.08
N LEU A 187 4.70 -6.74 -14.43
CA LEU A 187 4.40 -5.86 -15.55
C LEU A 187 5.08 -6.46 -16.80
N MET A 188 4.29 -6.94 -17.76
CA MET A 188 4.75 -7.27 -19.11
C MET A 188 4.36 -6.14 -20.05
N PHE A 189 5.34 -5.46 -20.62
CA PHE A 189 5.10 -4.45 -21.66
C PHE A 189 5.90 -4.81 -22.91
N PRO A 190 5.39 -4.55 -24.11
CA PRO A 190 6.11 -4.85 -25.33
C PRO A 190 7.42 -4.07 -25.37
N LYS A 191 8.48 -4.77 -25.75
CA LYS A 191 9.81 -4.21 -25.92
C LYS A 191 9.75 -3.32 -27.16
N ALA A 192 9.94 -2.03 -26.94
CA ALA A 192 10.16 -1.10 -28.04
C ALA A 192 11.54 -1.42 -28.64
N ALA A 193 11.54 -2.23 -29.70
CA ALA A 193 12.71 -2.41 -30.54
C ALA A 193 12.71 -1.24 -31.53
N LEU A 194 13.74 -0.39 -31.50
CA LEU A 194 14.00 0.46 -32.66
C LEU A 194 14.27 -0.49 -33.83
N SER A 195 13.38 -0.52 -34.82
CA SER A 195 13.70 -1.13 -36.10
C SER A 195 14.96 -0.44 -36.63
N ASP A 196 16.02 -1.22 -36.83
CA ASP A 196 17.24 -0.79 -37.51
C ASP A 196 16.95 -0.65 -39.02
N THR A 197 15.94 0.14 -39.36
CA THR A 197 15.67 0.64 -40.70
C THR A 197 16.65 1.79 -40.91
N GLY A 198 17.81 1.40 -41.44
CA GLY A 198 19.01 2.19 -41.69
C GLY A 198 18.83 3.70 -41.64
N ILE A 199 19.56 4.32 -40.71
CA ILE A 199 19.90 5.74 -40.74
C ILE A 199 20.30 6.08 -42.19
N PRO A 200 19.50 6.84 -42.96
CA PRO A 200 20.04 7.44 -44.15
C PRO A 200 21.07 8.43 -43.62
N ARG A 201 22.34 8.23 -43.96
CA ARG A 201 23.37 9.27 -43.81
C ARG A 201 22.92 10.48 -44.63
N VAL A 202 22.10 11.33 -44.03
CA VAL A 202 21.81 12.65 -44.57
C VAL A 202 23.03 13.50 -44.23
N ASN A 203 23.92 13.62 -45.20
CA ASN A 203 24.86 14.72 -45.24
C ASN A 203 24.07 16.00 -45.03
N VAL A 204 24.33 16.68 -43.92
CA VAL A 204 23.71 17.94 -43.56
C VAL A 204 24.11 18.98 -44.62
N ALA A 205 23.26 19.13 -45.64
CA ALA A 205 23.15 20.37 -46.37
C ALA A 205 22.14 21.23 -45.61
N ALA A 206 22.61 22.36 -45.09
CA ALA A 206 21.82 23.28 -44.30
C ALA A 206 20.52 23.67 -45.01
N GLY A 207 19.37 23.32 -44.42
CA GLY A 207 18.07 23.81 -44.84
C GLY A 207 16.90 22.90 -44.49
N ALA A 208 16.03 23.42 -43.61
CA ALA A 208 14.61 23.05 -43.40
C ALA A 208 14.26 21.94 -42.39
N SER A 209 13.59 22.40 -41.32
CA SER A 209 12.52 21.75 -40.51
C SER A 209 12.81 20.36 -39.91
N GLY A 210 13.30 20.36 -38.67
CA GLY A 210 13.54 19.16 -37.85
C GLY A 210 12.30 18.71 -37.09
N ASP A 211 11.49 17.86 -37.72
CA ASP A 211 10.58 16.94 -37.04
C ASP A 211 10.95 15.53 -37.52
N GLU A 212 12.03 14.97 -36.94
CA GLU A 212 12.39 13.56 -37.14
C GLU A 212 11.37 12.70 -36.40
N GLN A 213 10.30 12.30 -37.10
CA GLN A 213 9.38 11.28 -36.62
C GLN A 213 10.15 9.96 -36.54
N LEU A 214 10.67 9.61 -35.37
CA LEU A 214 11.17 8.27 -35.11
C LEU A 214 9.99 7.30 -35.22
N GLU A 215 10.03 6.42 -36.20
CA GLU A 215 9.11 5.28 -36.27
C GLU A 215 9.55 4.27 -35.21
N VAL A 216 8.74 4.14 -34.16
CA VAL A 216 8.94 3.11 -33.12
C VAL A 216 8.06 1.94 -33.49
N ASP A 217 8.70 0.83 -33.85
CA ASP A 217 7.99 -0.44 -34.02
C ASP A 217 7.87 -1.11 -32.66
N VAL A 218 6.65 -1.16 -32.14
CA VAL A 218 6.36 -1.84 -30.88
C VAL A 218 6.06 -3.29 -31.23
N SER A 219 7.06 -4.16 -31.06
CA SER A 219 6.87 -5.58 -31.29
C SER A 219 5.97 -6.17 -30.21
N ASP A 220 4.86 -6.79 -30.63
CA ASP A 220 3.96 -7.55 -29.75
C ASP A 220 4.57 -8.91 -29.31
N GLU A 221 5.76 -9.28 -29.82
CA GLU A 221 6.35 -10.62 -29.64
C GLU A 221 7.42 -10.67 -28.53
N GLU A 222 8.09 -9.57 -28.22
CA GLU A 222 9.07 -9.49 -27.12
C GLU A 222 8.52 -8.62 -26.00
N PHE A 223 8.30 -9.16 -24.80
CA PHE A 223 7.90 -8.37 -23.64
C PHE A 223 9.11 -8.09 -22.73
N LEU A 224 9.28 -6.83 -22.34
CA LEU A 224 10.11 -6.45 -21.21
C LEU A 224 9.30 -6.67 -19.92
N GLN A 225 9.81 -7.57 -19.08
CA GLN A 225 9.34 -7.71 -17.71
C GLN A 225 9.95 -6.59 -16.88
N PHE A 226 9.13 -5.70 -16.34
CA PHE A 226 9.61 -4.70 -15.39
C PHE A 226 9.95 -5.39 -14.06
N ASP A 227 11.17 -5.15 -13.58
CA ASP A 227 11.66 -5.75 -12.34
C ASP A 227 10.99 -5.11 -11.12
N THR A 228 10.00 -5.80 -10.54
CA THR A 228 9.33 -5.38 -9.31
C THR A 228 10.03 -5.82 -8.04
N SER A 229 11.21 -6.44 -8.12
CA SER A 229 11.96 -6.89 -6.92
C SER A 229 12.32 -5.76 -5.96
N LYS A 230 12.45 -4.53 -6.49
CA LYS A 230 12.77 -3.32 -5.71
C LYS A 230 11.53 -2.64 -5.14
N VAL A 231 10.32 -3.01 -5.57
CA VAL A 231 9.08 -2.38 -5.11
C VAL A 231 8.88 -2.69 -3.62
N PRO A 232 8.76 -1.66 -2.76
CA PRO A 232 8.64 -1.86 -1.33
C PRO A 232 7.25 -2.37 -0.93
N VAL A 233 7.19 -3.02 0.24
CA VAL A 233 5.93 -3.25 0.96
C VAL A 233 5.69 -2.08 1.90
N ILE A 234 4.43 -1.65 1.99
CA ILE A 234 4.00 -0.60 2.92
C ILE A 234 3.47 -1.28 4.18
N VAL A 235 3.90 -0.79 5.34
CA VAL A 235 3.41 -1.21 6.66
C VAL A 235 2.90 0.01 7.38
N THR A 236 1.61 0.02 7.70
CA THR A 236 0.96 1.09 8.45
C THR A 236 0.84 0.72 9.93
N LEU A 237 1.44 1.55 10.79
CA LEU A 237 1.32 1.47 12.24
C LEU A 237 0.37 2.55 12.74
N THR A 238 -0.78 2.12 13.24
CA THR A 238 -1.87 2.97 13.72
C THR A 238 -1.82 3.08 15.24
N LYS A 239 -1.72 4.31 15.76
CA LYS A 239 -1.70 4.58 17.20
C LYS A 239 -3.13 4.69 17.75
N VAL A 240 -3.48 3.75 18.63
CA VAL A 240 -4.74 3.68 19.36
C VAL A 240 -4.45 3.74 20.86
N GLY A 241 -4.95 4.76 21.54
CA GLY A 241 -4.56 5.08 22.92
C GLY A 241 -3.03 5.20 23.11
N LYS A 242 -2.48 4.41 24.03
CA LYS A 242 -1.04 4.41 24.36
C LYS A 242 -0.19 3.50 23.47
N HIS A 243 -0.81 2.64 22.67
CA HIS A 243 -0.11 1.63 21.88
C HIS A 243 -0.29 1.89 20.38
N TYR A 244 0.43 1.13 19.57
CA TYR A 244 0.23 1.11 18.13
C TYR A 244 0.00 -0.33 17.66
N ILE A 245 -0.71 -0.45 16.55
CA ILE A 245 -1.08 -1.72 15.93
C ILE A 245 -0.77 -1.69 14.45
N VAL A 246 -0.53 -2.86 13.86
CA VAL A 246 -0.37 -3.04 12.42
C VAL A 246 -1.71 -3.47 11.82
N ASP A 247 -2.00 -2.99 10.61
CA ASP A 247 -3.17 -3.40 9.83
C ASP A 247 -4.48 -3.21 10.61
N ALA A 248 -4.75 -1.94 10.96
CA ALA A 248 -5.94 -1.55 11.69
C ALA A 248 -7.21 -1.77 10.84
N THR A 249 -8.27 -2.29 11.47
CA THR A 249 -9.60 -2.37 10.86
C THR A 249 -10.25 -0.99 10.79
N SER A 250 -11.34 -0.84 10.02
CA SER A 250 -12.08 0.43 9.94
C SER A 250 -12.52 0.93 11.33
N GLU A 251 -12.95 0.02 12.20
CA GLU A 251 -13.33 0.32 13.58
C GLU A 251 -12.15 0.85 14.41
N GLU A 252 -10.97 0.25 14.28
CA GLU A 252 -9.77 0.69 15.01
C GLU A 252 -9.21 2.00 14.44
N GLU A 253 -9.29 2.20 13.11
CA GLU A 253 -8.93 3.47 12.47
C GLU A 253 -9.82 4.62 12.95
N SER A 254 -11.10 4.37 13.25
CA SER A 254 -12.01 5.38 13.81
C SER A 254 -11.56 5.91 15.19
N GLN A 255 -10.78 5.11 15.93
CA GLN A 255 -10.23 5.47 17.24
C GLN A 255 -8.75 5.90 17.15
N MET A 256 -8.21 6.07 15.93
CA MET A 256 -6.80 6.40 15.78
C MET A 256 -6.52 7.86 16.14
N SER A 257 -5.39 8.07 16.81
CA SER A 257 -4.86 9.41 17.08
C SER A 257 -3.89 9.87 15.98
N SER A 258 -3.06 8.94 15.51
CA SER A 258 -2.13 9.13 14.39
C SER A 258 -1.76 7.76 13.81
N ALA A 259 -1.36 7.71 12.55
CA ALA A 259 -0.76 6.52 11.96
C ALA A 259 0.47 6.91 11.14
N VAL A 260 1.43 5.98 11.05
CA VAL A 260 2.65 6.14 10.26
C VAL A 260 2.72 4.96 9.29
N SER A 261 2.74 5.27 8.00
CA SER A 261 2.92 4.30 6.93
C SER A 261 4.36 4.37 6.45
N ILE A 262 5.04 3.23 6.50
CA ILE A 262 6.47 3.11 6.18
C ILE A 262 6.61 2.10 5.06
N SER A 263 7.25 2.50 3.98
CA SER A 263 7.56 1.62 2.86
C SER A 263 8.98 1.09 2.99
N VAL A 264 9.13 -0.24 2.92
CA VAL A 264 10.40 -0.94 3.10
C VAL A 264 10.63 -1.90 1.94
N ASN A 265 11.80 -1.80 1.30
CA ASN A 265 12.17 -2.72 0.23
C ASN A 265 12.73 -4.05 0.76
N ARG A 266 12.99 -5.00 -0.16
CA ARG A 266 13.57 -6.32 0.16
C ARG A 266 14.93 -6.25 0.87
N GLN A 267 15.67 -5.15 0.71
CA GLN A 267 16.97 -4.92 1.36
C GLN A 267 16.84 -4.31 2.77
N GLY A 268 15.61 -4.02 3.24
CA GLY A 268 15.37 -3.38 4.53
C GLY A 268 15.61 -1.86 4.54
N HIS A 269 15.79 -1.25 3.37
CA HIS A 269 15.87 0.21 3.23
C HIS A 269 14.47 0.82 3.21
N ILE A 270 14.35 2.01 3.81
CA ILE A 270 13.10 2.77 3.86
C ILE A 270 13.00 3.59 2.58
N CYS A 271 11.93 3.41 1.83
CA CYS A 271 11.68 4.09 0.56
C CYS A 271 10.92 5.41 0.78
N GLY A 272 10.02 5.42 1.76
CA GLY A 272 9.15 6.55 2.05
C GLY A 272 8.43 6.37 3.38
N LEU A 273 8.04 7.50 3.98
CA LEU A 273 7.33 7.58 5.24
C LEU A 273 6.24 8.64 5.12
N THR A 274 5.01 8.26 5.47
CA THR A 274 3.85 9.16 5.49
C THR A 274 3.19 9.10 6.86
N LYS A 275 2.95 10.25 7.48
CA LYS A 275 2.18 10.34 8.72
C LYS A 275 0.79 10.87 8.42
N ARG A 276 -0.23 10.22 8.96
CA ARG A 276 -1.61 10.68 8.97
C ARG A 276 -2.16 10.83 10.39
N GLY A 277 -3.27 11.56 10.51
CA GLY A 277 -3.93 11.88 11.78
C GLY A 277 -3.40 13.14 12.47
N GLY A 278 -4.25 13.72 13.32
CA GLY A 278 -4.07 15.07 13.88
C GLY A 278 -3.17 15.15 15.13
N ALA A 279 -2.90 14.03 15.80
CA ALA A 279 -2.06 14.03 17.00
C ALA A 279 -0.56 14.06 16.66
N GLY A 280 0.23 14.73 17.49
CA GLY A 280 1.69 14.64 17.43
C GLY A 280 2.17 13.24 17.81
N LEU A 281 3.31 12.82 17.24
CA LEU A 281 4.00 11.59 17.62
C LEU A 281 5.36 11.94 18.18
N ASP A 282 5.71 11.30 19.30
CA ASP A 282 7.04 11.42 19.86
C ASP A 282 8.07 10.82 18.88
N PRO A 283 9.22 11.48 18.66
CA PRO A 283 10.26 10.95 17.78
C PRO A 283 10.75 9.55 18.17
N SER A 284 10.82 9.24 19.47
CA SER A 284 11.22 7.90 19.94
C SER A 284 10.23 6.82 19.52
N ILE A 285 8.92 7.11 19.59
CA ILE A 285 7.86 6.20 19.13
C ILE A 285 7.93 6.03 17.62
N THR A 286 8.20 7.11 16.88
CA THR A 286 8.34 7.03 15.42
C THR A 286 9.53 6.14 15.02
N LEU A 287 10.67 6.24 15.72
CA LEU A 287 11.83 5.39 15.47
C LEU A 287 11.55 3.91 15.81
N ASP A 288 10.82 3.67 16.90
CA ASP A 288 10.36 2.34 17.27
C ASP A 288 9.42 1.74 16.21
N MET A 289 8.45 2.52 15.74
CA MET A 289 7.56 2.15 14.62
C MET A 289 8.35 1.80 13.35
N VAL A 290 9.41 2.55 13.04
CA VAL A 290 10.31 2.23 11.91
C VAL A 290 11.02 0.90 12.10
N SER A 291 11.52 0.61 13.31
CA SER A 291 12.16 -0.68 13.60
C SER A 291 11.17 -1.83 13.45
N VAL A 292 9.96 -1.68 13.99
CA VAL A 292 8.90 -2.69 13.89
C VAL A 292 8.46 -2.89 12.45
N ALA A 293 8.29 -1.81 11.69
CA ALA A 293 7.92 -1.87 10.28
C ALA A 293 8.88 -2.72 9.46
N LYS A 294 10.19 -2.64 9.71
CA LYS A 294 11.20 -3.47 9.03
C LYS A 294 11.03 -4.96 9.34
N THR A 295 10.81 -5.31 10.60
CA THR A 295 10.59 -6.71 10.99
C THR A 295 9.30 -7.27 10.39
N VAL A 296 8.22 -6.49 10.41
CA VAL A 296 6.93 -6.89 9.84
C VAL A 296 6.99 -6.95 8.32
N SER A 297 7.70 -6.02 7.66
CA SER A 297 7.83 -6.02 6.21
C SER A 297 8.56 -7.25 5.71
N GLU A 298 9.60 -7.74 6.39
CA GLU A 298 10.27 -8.99 6.02
C GLU A 298 9.30 -10.18 5.97
N GLN A 299 8.41 -10.30 6.97
CA GLN A 299 7.40 -11.35 7.03
C GLN A 299 6.35 -11.19 5.91
N LEU A 300 5.88 -9.96 5.69
CA LEU A 300 4.90 -9.65 4.66
C LEU A 300 5.45 -9.89 3.27
N ILE A 301 6.68 -9.47 2.98
CA ILE A 301 7.33 -9.68 1.69
C ILE A 301 7.43 -11.19 1.41
N ASN A 302 7.87 -12.01 2.37
CA ASN A 302 7.94 -13.46 2.17
C ASN A 302 6.55 -14.10 1.95
N THR A 303 5.52 -13.61 2.64
CA THR A 303 4.14 -14.10 2.49
C THR A 303 3.60 -13.76 1.12
N LEU A 304 3.79 -12.51 0.68
CA LEU A 304 3.43 -12.00 -0.64
C LEU A 304 4.14 -12.78 -1.74
N ASP A 305 5.46 -12.90 -1.69
CA ASP A 305 6.25 -13.64 -2.69
C ASP A 305 5.78 -15.12 -2.80
N SER A 306 5.33 -15.73 -1.70
CA SER A 306 4.74 -17.08 -1.70
C SER A 306 3.34 -17.13 -2.34
N GLN A 307 2.52 -16.10 -2.13
CA GLN A 307 1.20 -15.98 -2.76
C GLN A 307 1.31 -15.71 -4.26
N ILE A 308 2.27 -14.87 -4.69
CA ILE A 308 2.60 -14.66 -6.12
C ILE A 308 2.92 -16.00 -6.77
N ALA A 309 3.88 -16.73 -6.20
CA ALA A 309 4.32 -18.01 -6.77
C ALA A 309 3.17 -19.03 -6.85
N ALA A 310 2.27 -19.03 -5.86
CA ALA A 310 1.09 -19.90 -5.87
C ALA A 310 0.04 -19.47 -6.90
N ALA A 311 -0.15 -18.16 -7.11
CA ALA A 311 -1.07 -17.63 -8.10
C ALA A 311 -0.59 -17.92 -9.52
N GLU A 312 0.70 -17.74 -9.81
CA GLU A 312 1.31 -18.08 -11.10
C GLU A 312 1.19 -19.59 -11.40
N ALA A 313 1.42 -20.46 -10.41
CA ALA A 313 1.31 -21.92 -10.61
C ALA A 313 -0.12 -22.42 -10.85
N GLY A 314 -1.14 -21.66 -10.44
CA GLY A 314 -2.55 -22.01 -10.62
C GLY A 314 -3.16 -21.55 -11.95
N GLU A 315 -2.44 -20.74 -12.74
CA GLU A 315 -2.87 -20.30 -14.07
C GLU A 315 -2.55 -21.34 -15.18
N ASP A 316 -1.75 -22.37 -14.86
CA ASP A 316 -1.31 -23.43 -15.78
C ASP A 316 -2.18 -24.73 -15.76
N GLU A 317 -3.30 -24.75 -15.02
CA GLU A 317 -4.28 -25.87 -14.97
C GLU A 317 -5.65 -25.49 -15.56
#